data_AF-A0A7J2SVQ3-F1
#
_entry.id   AF-A0A7J2SVQ3-F1
#
_cell.length_a   1.000
_cell.length_b   1.000
_cell.length_c   1.000
_cell.angle_alpha   90.00
_cell.angle_beta   90.00
_cell.angle_gamma   90.00
#
_symmetry.space_group_name_H-M   'P 1'
#
loop_
_entity.id
_entity.type
_entity.pdbx_description
1 polymer ?
#
loop_
_entity_poly.entity_id
_entity_poly.type
_entity_poly.pdbx_seq_one_letter_code
_entity_poly.pdbx_strand_id
1 'polypeptide(L)'
;MARRKGELEEVLSLALHADDPDRYVIVFRDMDSLVEMKLRAFLEESGRFTKVPASRIVEVRRDGVVVFRRAAPGGRPRSCRAARCPSAPGASP
;
A
#
# COMPACT_ATOMS: atom_id res chain seq x y z
N MET A 1 24.05 -2.36 -6.49
CA MET A 1 23.23 -1.61 -7.46
C MET A 1 21.82 -2.19 -7.44
N ALA A 2 20.84 -1.54 -6.80
CA ALA A 2 19.50 -2.09 -6.63
C ALA A 2 18.46 -1.11 -7.19
N ARG A 3 18.19 -1.22 -8.50
CA ARG A 3 17.21 -0.38 -9.20
C ARG A 3 15.81 -0.94 -8.98
N ARG A 4 15.31 -0.95 -7.74
CA ARG A 4 13.88 -1.21 -7.45
C ARG A 4 13.06 0.08 -7.62
N LYS A 5 13.27 0.81 -8.72
CA LYS A 5 12.52 2.03 -9.06
C LYS A 5 11.31 1.77 -9.97
N GLY A 6 11.20 0.58 -10.57
CA GLY A 6 10.25 0.35 -11.68
C GLY A 6 8.77 0.24 -11.32
N GLU A 7 8.39 -0.55 -10.31
CA GLU A 7 7.00 -1.01 -10.20
C GLU A 7 5.98 0.10 -9.88
N LEU A 8 6.33 1.06 -9.01
CA LEU A 8 5.43 2.18 -8.71
C LEU A 8 5.32 3.14 -9.89
N GLU A 9 6.45 3.47 -10.53
CA GLU A 9 6.48 4.34 -11.70
C GLU A 9 5.69 3.71 -12.86
N GLU A 10 5.80 2.40 -13.07
CA GLU A 10 5.03 1.66 -14.08
C GLU A 10 3.53 1.67 -13.79
N VAL A 11 3.12 1.40 -12.54
CA VAL A 11 1.70 1.45 -12.14
C VAL A 11 1.12 2.85 -12.34
N LEU A 12 1.88 3.89 -11.97
CA LEU A 12 1.48 5.28 -12.17
C LEU A 12 1.39 5.64 -13.65
N SER A 13 2.37 5.24 -14.47
CA SER A 13 2.36 5.46 -15.91
C SER A 13 1.19 4.74 -16.59
N LEU A 14 0.90 3.49 -16.23
CA LEU A 14 -0.27 2.77 -16.72
C LEU A 14 -1.57 3.49 -16.32
N ALA A 15 -1.70 3.89 -15.06
CA ALA A 15 -2.88 4.58 -14.56
C ALA A 15 -3.08 5.99 -15.16
N LEU A 16 -2.01 6.63 -15.64
CA LEU A 16 -2.04 7.95 -16.27
C LEU A 16 -2.26 7.90 -17.78
N HIS A 17 -1.68 6.90 -18.46
CA HIS A 17 -1.61 6.85 -19.92
C HIS A 17 -2.49 5.77 -20.56
N ALA A 18 -2.76 4.68 -19.84
CA ALA A 18 -3.47 3.51 -20.38
C ALA A 18 -4.84 3.28 -19.71
N ASP A 19 -5.08 3.89 -18.55
CA ASP A 19 -6.24 3.60 -17.70
C ASP A 19 -6.81 4.90 -17.09
N ASP A 20 -7.91 4.79 -16.34
CA ASP A 20 -8.54 5.94 -15.68
C ASP A 20 -7.88 6.23 -14.31
N PRO A 21 -7.24 7.39 -14.08
CA PRO A 21 -6.60 7.72 -12.80
C PRO A 21 -7.59 7.90 -11.65
N ASP A 22 -8.89 7.99 -11.93
CA ASP A 22 -9.95 8.08 -10.92
C ASP A 22 -10.26 6.71 -10.27
N ARG A 23 -9.91 5.61 -10.96
CA ARG A 23 -10.10 4.22 -10.47
C ARG A 23 -8.99 3.74 -9.55
N TYR A 24 -7.89 4.50 -9.48
CA TYR A 24 -6.74 4.18 -8.66
C TYR A 24 -6.81 5.01 -7.37
N VAL A 25 -6.59 4.34 -6.25
CA VAL A 25 -6.51 4.94 -4.92
C VAL A 25 -5.09 4.76 -4.41
N ILE A 26 -4.47 5.86 -4.02
CA ILE A 26 -3.12 5.88 -3.46
C ILE A 26 -3.23 6.05 -1.97
N VAL A 27 -2.55 5.17 -1.24
CA VAL A 27 -2.35 5.27 0.20
C VAL A 27 -0.91 5.73 0.43
N PHE A 28 -0.77 6.89 1.05
CA PHE A 28 0.53 7.46 1.40
C PHE A 28 0.55 7.92 2.85
N ARG A 29 1.74 8.02 3.41
CA ARG A 29 1.92 8.58 4.75
C ARG A 29 2.17 10.08 4.63
N ASP A 30 1.28 10.87 5.22
CA ASP A 30 1.42 12.32 5.36
C ASP A 30 1.62 12.70 6.81
N MET A 31 2.74 13.38 7.11
CA MET A 31 3.18 13.72 8.47
C MET A 31 3.23 12.49 9.40
N ASP A 32 2.12 12.16 10.05
CA ASP A 32 1.97 10.96 10.89
C ASP A 32 0.69 10.15 10.61
N SER A 33 -0.10 10.54 9.60
CA SER A 33 -1.35 9.87 9.22
C SER A 33 -1.22 9.13 7.89
N LEU A 34 -1.99 8.05 7.74
CA LEU A 34 -2.19 7.39 6.45
C LEU A 34 -3.36 8.05 5.76
N VAL A 35 -3.10 8.63 4.60
CA VAL A 35 -4.11 9.27 3.76
C VAL A 35 -4.35 8.38 2.56
N GLU A 36 -5.61 8.00 2.34
CA GLU A 36 -6.04 7.40 1.10
C GLU A 36 -6.76 8.44 0.24
N MET A 37 -6.39 8.53 -1.03
CA MET A 37 -7.10 9.38 -1.97
C MET A 37 -6.96 8.87 -3.40
N LYS A 38 -7.87 9.27 -4.29
CA LYS A 38 -7.78 8.91 -5.72
C LYS A 38 -6.51 9.47 -6.34
N LEU A 39 -5.88 8.73 -7.26
CA LEU A 39 -4.68 9.18 -7.97
C LEU A 39 -4.93 10.50 -8.69
N ARG A 40 -6.10 10.68 -9.32
CA ARG A 40 -6.46 11.96 -9.94
C ARG A 40 -6.43 13.12 -8.95
N ALA A 41 -7.13 12.98 -7.82
CA ALA A 41 -7.15 13.99 -6.76
C ALA A 41 -5.75 14.21 -6.17
N PHE A 42 -4.97 13.14 -6.01
CA PHE A 42 -3.60 13.22 -5.54
C PHE A 42 -2.74 14.08 -6.47
N LEU A 43 -2.85 13.93 -7.80
CA LEU A 43 -2.07 14.70 -8.76
C LEU A 43 -2.40 16.20 -8.71
N GLU A 44 -3.67 16.54 -8.50
CA GLU A 44 -4.13 17.92 -8.37
C GLU A 44 -3.71 18.53 -7.02
N GLU A 45 -3.90 17.82 -5.90
CA GLU A 45 -3.59 18.29 -4.54
C GLU A 45 -2.08 18.40 -4.28
N SER A 46 -1.31 17.39 -4.71
CA SER A 46 0.13 17.30 -4.44
C SER A 46 1.00 18.10 -5.41
N GLY A 47 0.39 18.71 -6.45
CA GLY A 47 1.08 19.47 -7.48
C GLY A 47 2.13 18.64 -8.20
N ARG A 48 1.74 17.46 -8.71
CA ARG A 48 2.66 16.48 -9.36
C ARG A 48 3.84 16.05 -8.48
N PHE A 49 3.57 15.49 -7.29
CA PHE A 49 4.61 14.95 -6.40
C PHE A 49 5.57 16.00 -5.79
N THR A 50 5.28 17.29 -5.95
CA THR A 50 6.11 18.37 -5.38
C THR A 50 5.96 18.44 -3.86
N LYS A 51 4.74 18.23 -3.35
CA LYS A 51 4.46 18.21 -1.90
C LYS A 51 4.66 16.84 -1.26
N VAL A 52 4.28 15.76 -1.96
CA VAL A 52 4.36 14.39 -1.46
C VAL A 52 5.18 13.53 -2.44
N PRO A 53 6.43 13.18 -2.09
CA PRO A 53 7.25 12.36 -2.97
C PRO A 53 6.70 10.92 -3.04
N ALA A 54 6.84 10.26 -4.19
CA ALA A 54 6.45 8.86 -4.38
C ALA A 54 7.08 7.90 -3.35
N SER A 55 8.21 8.30 -2.77
CA SER A 55 8.86 7.65 -1.62
C SER A 55 8.02 7.62 -0.33
N ARG A 56 6.85 8.26 -0.25
CA ARG A 56 5.91 8.15 0.88
C ARG A 56 4.68 7.29 0.58
N ILE A 57 4.52 6.86 -0.67
CA ILE A 57 3.45 5.95 -1.07
C ILE A 57 3.76 4.56 -0.50
N VAL A 58 2.77 4.02 0.20
CA VAL A 58 2.85 2.71 0.86
C VAL A 58 2.07 1.67 0.10
N GLU A 59 0.93 2.04 -0.49
CA GLU A 59 0.05 1.11 -1.20
C GLU A 59 -0.68 1.84 -2.33
N VAL A 60 -0.94 1.14 -3.43
CA VAL A 60 -1.82 1.59 -4.51
C VAL A 60 -2.86 0.50 -4.74
N ARG A 61 -4.11 0.92 -4.75
CA ARG A 61 -5.28 0.08 -5.02
C ARG A 61 -5.92 0.51 -6.33
N ARG A 62 -6.49 -0.44 -7.05
CA ARG A 62 -7.33 -0.22 -8.22
C ARG A 62 -8.62 -0.96 -7.99
N ASP A 63 -9.74 -0.24 -7.92
CA ASP A 63 -11.07 -0.86 -7.75
C ASP A 63 -11.15 -1.81 -6.54
N GLY A 64 -10.44 -1.48 -5.45
CA GLY A 64 -10.34 -2.33 -4.25
C GLY A 64 -9.27 -3.44 -4.29
N VAL A 65 -8.63 -3.67 -5.44
CA VAL A 65 -7.51 -4.63 -5.59
C VAL A 65 -6.18 -3.92 -5.36
N VAL A 66 -5.32 -4.46 -4.50
CA VAL A 66 -3.97 -3.91 -4.29
C VAL A 66 -3.09 -4.23 -5.50
N VAL A 67 -2.72 -3.21 -6.28
CA VAL A 67 -1.87 -3.35 -7.48
C VAL A 67 -0.40 -3.10 -7.18
N PHE A 68 -0.11 -2.32 -6.15
CA PHE A 68 1.24 -2.08 -5.69
C PHE A 68 1.23 -2.00 -4.17
N ARG A 69 2.20 -2.68 -3.55
CA ARG A 69 2.45 -2.54 -2.13
C ARG A 69 3.93 -2.35 -1.91
N ARG A 70 4.30 -1.23 -1.32
CA ARG A 70 5.67 -1.00 -0.91
C ARG A 70 5.97 -1.98 0.23
N ALA A 71 6.93 -2.87 0.01
CA ALA A 71 7.50 -3.66 1.08
C ALA A 71 8.18 -2.71 2.07
N ALA A 72 7.47 -2.31 3.12
CA ALA A 72 8.10 -1.63 4.24
C ALA A 72 9.26 -2.51 4.74
N PRO A 73 10.46 -1.98 4.99
CA PRO A 73 11.60 -2.77 5.47
C PRO A 73 11.41 -3.41 6.87
N GLY A 74 10.19 -3.42 7.43
CA GLY A 74 9.88 -3.93 8.77
C GLY A 74 8.81 -5.03 8.84
N GLY A 75 8.29 -5.52 7.72
CA GLY A 75 7.28 -6.58 7.73
C GLY A 75 7.91 -7.97 7.59
N ARG A 76 8.54 -8.51 8.65
CA ARG A 76 8.65 -9.98 8.71
C ARG A 76 7.22 -10.51 8.62
N PRO A 77 6.91 -11.51 7.79
CA PRO A 77 5.73 -12.31 8.06
C PRO A 77 5.96 -12.83 9.48
N ARG A 78 5.15 -12.39 10.44
CA ARG A 78 4.89 -13.22 11.61
C ARG A 78 4.15 -14.44 11.04
N SER A 79 4.93 -15.36 10.46
CA SER A 79 4.53 -16.74 10.39
C SER A 79 4.10 -17.09 11.80
N CYS A 80 2.91 -17.64 11.88
CA CYS A 80 2.23 -18.05 13.09
C CYS A 80 3.22 -18.77 14.02
N ARG A 81 3.74 -18.09 15.04
CA ARG A 81 4.51 -18.71 16.11
C ARG A 81 4.01 -18.21 17.46
N ALA A 82 2.76 -18.54 17.73
CA ALA A 82 2.13 -18.64 19.03
C ALA A 82 0.78 -19.32 18.78
N ALA A 83 0.39 -20.41 19.41
CA ALA A 83 1.03 -21.23 20.42
C ALA A 83 0.42 -22.63 20.29
N ARG A 84 1.19 -23.65 20.71
CA ARG A 84 0.61 -24.91 21.16
C ARG A 84 -0.52 -24.55 22.15
N CYS A 85 -1.73 -25.01 21.92
CA CYS A 85 -2.69 -25.17 23.00
C CYS A 85 -2.58 -26.62 23.50
N PRO A 86 -1.84 -26.91 24.59
CA PRO A 86 -2.17 -28.04 25.43
C PRO A 86 -2.99 -27.56 26.63
N SER A 87 -3.92 -28.42 27.05
CA SER A 87 -4.73 -28.39 28.29
C SER A 87 -6.06 -27.62 28.16
N ALA A 88 -7.24 -28.14 28.52
CA ALA A 88 -7.65 -29.41 29.12
C ALA A 88 -9.21 -29.51 29.05
N PRO A 89 -9.86 -30.57 29.56
CA PRO A 89 -11.12 -31.10 29.04
C PRO A 89 -12.37 -30.48 29.68
N GLY A 90 -13.44 -30.34 28.88
CA GLY A 90 -14.78 -30.10 29.39
C GLY A 90 -15.42 -31.42 29.81
N ALA A 91 -15.26 -31.79 31.08
CA ALA A 91 -16.18 -32.66 31.77
C ALA A 91 -17.40 -31.83 32.19
N SER A 92 -18.61 -32.34 31.94
CA SER A 92 -19.84 -31.89 32.61
C SER A 92 -20.99 -32.88 32.35
N PRO A 93 -22.00 -32.90 33.23
CA PRO A 93 -22.35 -34.07 34.06
C PRO A 93 -23.42 -35.01 33.47
#